data_AF-A0A1Y1Y9K2-F1
#
_entry.id   AF-A0A1Y1Y9K2-F1
#
_cell.length_a   1.000
_cell.length_b   1.000
_cell.length_c   1.000
_cell.angle_alpha   90.00
_cell.angle_beta   90.00
_cell.angle_gamma   90.00
#
_symmetry.space_group_name_H-M   'P 1'
#
loop_
_entity.id
_entity.type
_entity.pdbx_description
1 polymer ?
#
loop_
_entity_poly.entity_id
_entity_poly.type
_entity_poly.pdbx_seq_one_letter_code
_entity_poly.pdbx_strand_id
1 'polypeptide(L)'
;DYESSDLESSSGSSDSESSSEDDSMDEGTALADADCDDELGFSVSAGGLRTRHELDPPPVPEIQVEIPENAPIVPLGLISSVIDNLVVVETYISDQPQYLDAGSLLVMEDRKPLGYVFETFGPVSRPFYSVRFNQNSDIDKERIVKGKRIFSIPNMAHYVLPGAIRDKGSDASNMYDEEV
;
A
#
# COMPACT_ATOMS: atom_id res chain seq x y z
N ASP A 1 -56.17 -32.45 10.79
CA ASP A 1 -55.35 -33.47 10.09
C ASP A 1 -54.19 -32.71 9.44
N TYR A 2 -53.05 -32.57 10.13
CA TYR A 2 -51.74 -33.28 9.93
C TYR A 2 -51.20 -33.13 8.48
N GLU A 3 -49.93 -32.86 8.18
CA GLU A 3 -48.68 -33.18 8.86
C GLU A 3 -47.50 -32.34 8.30
N SER A 4 -46.42 -32.27 9.10
CA SER A 4 -45.12 -31.62 8.89
C SER A 4 -44.29 -32.12 7.70
N SER A 5 -43.26 -31.34 7.33
CA SER A 5 -41.96 -31.84 6.85
C SER A 5 -40.89 -30.80 7.26
N ASP A 6 -40.13 -31.02 8.34
CA ASP A 6 -38.92 -31.84 8.50
C ASP A 6 -37.65 -30.99 8.39
N LEU A 7 -37.07 -30.71 9.56
CA LEU A 7 -35.85 -29.95 9.82
C LEU A 7 -34.73 -30.95 10.16
N GLU A 8 -33.96 -31.47 9.21
CA GLU A 8 -32.83 -32.34 9.59
C GLU A 8 -31.66 -32.18 8.62
N SER A 9 -30.55 -31.63 9.10
CA SER A 9 -29.21 -32.20 8.89
C SER A 9 -28.18 -31.46 9.74
N SER A 10 -27.72 -32.17 10.75
CA SER A 10 -26.60 -31.90 11.63
C SER A 10 -25.28 -32.36 11.00
N SER A 11 -24.18 -31.70 11.33
CA SER A 11 -23.01 -32.37 11.94
C SER A 11 -21.94 -31.33 12.23
N GLY A 12 -21.66 -31.14 13.51
CA GLY A 12 -20.38 -30.62 13.95
C GLY A 12 -19.38 -31.77 13.95
N SER A 13 -18.17 -31.52 13.49
CA SER A 13 -16.98 -32.26 13.89
C SER A 13 -15.79 -31.32 13.77
N SER A 14 -15.13 -31.15 14.90
CA SER A 14 -13.90 -30.41 15.13
C SER A 14 -12.74 -31.36 14.93
N ASP A 15 -11.81 -31.04 14.05
CA ASP A 15 -10.54 -31.72 13.94
C ASP A 15 -9.41 -30.69 14.01
N SER A 16 -8.64 -30.80 15.09
CA SER A 16 -7.37 -30.12 15.33
C SER A 16 -6.26 -31.04 14.86
N GLU A 17 -5.42 -30.60 13.94
CA GLU A 17 -4.14 -31.25 13.67
C GLU A 17 -3.01 -30.21 13.56
N SER A 18 -2.17 -30.26 14.57
CA SER A 18 -0.89 -29.58 14.69
C SER A 18 0.16 -30.47 14.05
N SER A 19 0.82 -29.99 13.00
CA SER A 19 2.03 -30.62 12.46
C SER A 19 3.10 -29.55 12.28
N SER A 20 4.02 -29.53 13.24
CA SER A 20 5.30 -28.84 13.20
C SER A 20 6.31 -29.75 12.51
N GLU A 21 6.81 -29.34 11.35
CA GLU A 21 7.96 -29.99 10.71
C GLU A 21 9.12 -29.00 10.69
N ASP A 22 10.06 -29.25 11.60
CA ASP A 22 11.41 -28.71 11.69
C ASP A 22 12.30 -29.61 10.83
N ASP A 23 12.77 -29.10 9.70
CA ASP A 23 13.80 -29.75 8.90
C ASP A 23 15.12 -28.99 9.08
N SER A 24 15.78 -29.34 10.18
CA SER A 24 17.19 -29.03 10.43
C SER A 24 18.05 -30.09 9.75
N MET A 25 18.73 -29.73 8.65
CA MET A 25 19.83 -30.52 8.07
C MET A 25 21.09 -29.67 7.97
N ASP A 26 21.99 -29.96 8.91
CA ASP A 26 23.38 -29.52 9.04
C ASP A 26 24.34 -30.56 8.42
N GLU A 27 25.56 -30.12 8.11
CA GLU A 27 26.73 -30.84 7.56
C GLU A 27 26.65 -31.25 6.07
N GLY A 28 27.59 -30.94 5.18
CA GLY A 28 28.89 -30.28 5.28
C GLY A 28 29.76 -30.71 4.09
N THR A 29 30.20 -29.79 3.24
CA THR A 29 31.38 -30.00 2.37
C THR A 29 32.16 -28.69 2.21
N ALA A 30 33.19 -28.56 3.02
CA ALA A 30 34.26 -27.60 2.85
C ALA A 30 35.24 -28.13 1.80
N LEU A 31 35.52 -27.40 0.72
CA LEU A 31 36.78 -27.49 -0.04
C LEU A 31 37.08 -26.17 -0.81
N ALA A 32 38.22 -25.58 -0.41
CA ALA A 32 39.23 -24.85 -1.21
C ALA A 32 39.01 -23.38 -1.62
N ASP A 33 39.71 -22.51 -0.87
CA ASP A 33 40.61 -21.45 -1.32
C ASP A 33 40.32 -20.77 -2.68
N ALA A 34 39.78 -19.56 -2.59
CA ALA A 34 40.18 -18.47 -3.47
C ALA A 34 40.54 -17.28 -2.57
N ASP A 35 41.85 -17.05 -2.46
CA ASP A 35 42.48 -15.84 -1.95
C ASP A 35 41.95 -14.63 -2.74
N CYS A 36 41.05 -13.88 -2.11
CA CYS A 36 40.60 -12.57 -2.55
C CYS A 36 40.85 -11.59 -1.40
N ASP A 37 42.11 -11.20 -1.24
CA ASP A 37 42.49 -9.95 -0.58
C ASP A 37 41.76 -8.79 -1.27
N ASP A 38 40.65 -8.35 -0.69
CA ASP A 38 40.16 -6.99 -0.88
C ASP A 38 39.37 -6.58 0.37
N GLU A 39 39.99 -5.72 1.18
CA GLU A 39 39.41 -5.08 2.35
C GLU A 39 38.28 -4.11 1.95
N LEU A 40 37.17 -4.63 1.44
CA LEU A 40 35.97 -3.84 1.19
C LEU A 40 35.00 -4.09 2.33
N GLY A 41 35.05 -3.18 3.30
CA GLY A 41 34.02 -3.02 4.31
C GLY A 41 32.65 -2.87 3.65
N PHE A 42 31.96 -4.00 3.47
CA PHE A 42 30.60 -4.03 2.99
C PHE A 42 29.71 -3.63 4.17
N SER A 43 29.62 -2.31 4.39
CA SER A 43 28.44 -1.76 5.04
C SER A 43 27.27 -2.13 4.15
N VAL A 44 26.52 -3.16 4.53
CA VAL A 44 25.16 -3.40 4.07
C VAL A 44 24.36 -2.14 4.41
N SER A 45 24.41 -1.15 3.53
CA SER A 45 23.43 -0.09 3.50
C SER A 45 22.09 -0.78 3.32
N ALA A 46 21.13 -0.44 4.18
CA ALA A 46 19.77 -0.97 4.20
C ALA A 46 18.94 -0.56 2.97
N GLY A 47 19.53 -0.62 1.77
CA GLY A 47 18.88 -0.48 0.49
C GLY A 47 19.14 -1.76 -0.29
N GLY A 48 18.09 -2.41 -0.77
CA GLY A 48 18.18 -3.65 -1.55
C GLY A 48 19.01 -3.52 -2.83
N LEU A 49 18.97 -4.54 -3.67
CA LEU A 49 19.69 -4.59 -4.94
C LEU A 49 19.37 -3.35 -5.80
N ARG A 50 20.30 -2.38 -5.88
CA ARG A 50 20.15 -1.18 -6.72
C ARG A 50 20.86 -1.37 -8.05
N THR A 51 20.26 -0.88 -9.14
CA THR A 51 20.93 -0.90 -10.46
C THR A 51 21.87 0.29 -10.60
N ARG A 52 22.92 0.15 -11.41
CA ARG A 52 23.98 1.17 -11.62
C ARG A 52 23.51 2.57 -12.06
N HIS A 53 22.24 2.73 -12.44
CA HIS A 53 21.65 3.99 -12.91
C HIS A 53 20.35 4.36 -12.17
N GLU A 54 20.11 3.78 -11.00
CA GLU A 54 18.97 4.19 -10.18
C GLU A 54 19.25 5.57 -9.59
N LEU A 55 18.48 6.57 -10.04
CA LEU A 55 18.51 7.91 -9.47
C LEU A 55 17.73 7.90 -8.16
N ASP A 56 18.28 8.54 -7.13
CA ASP A 56 17.55 8.71 -5.89
C ASP A 56 16.26 9.50 -6.15
N PRO A 57 15.10 9.02 -5.66
CA PRO A 57 13.83 9.69 -5.85
C PRO A 57 13.86 11.09 -5.22
N PRO A 58 13.17 12.07 -5.83
CA PRO A 58 13.18 13.44 -5.34
C PRO A 58 12.64 13.51 -3.89
N PRO A 59 13.14 14.45 -3.08
CA PRO A 59 12.66 14.64 -1.72
C PRO A 59 11.18 15.00 -1.72
N VAL A 60 10.43 14.42 -0.78
CA VAL A 60 9.02 14.73 -0.55
C VAL A 60 8.90 16.15 -0.02
N PRO A 61 8.03 16.99 -0.61
CA PRO A 61 7.82 18.36 -0.13
C PRO A 61 7.24 18.39 1.28
N GLU A 62 7.78 19.26 2.14
CA GLU A 62 7.26 19.49 3.48
C GLU A 62 5.85 20.07 3.42
N ILE A 63 4.96 19.60 4.30
CA ILE A 63 3.56 20.02 4.33
C ILE A 63 3.47 21.31 5.16
N GLN A 64 3.55 22.46 4.50
CA GLN A 64 3.36 23.78 5.11
C GLN A 64 1.92 24.28 4.91
N VAL A 65 0.94 23.42 5.11
CA VAL A 65 -0.47 23.77 4.90
C VAL A 65 -1.17 23.93 6.25
N GLU A 66 -1.60 25.16 6.54
CA GLU A 66 -2.54 25.42 7.63
C GLU A 66 -3.92 24.95 7.21
N ILE A 67 -4.40 23.86 7.81
CA ILE A 67 -5.75 23.35 7.58
C ILE A 67 -6.73 24.27 8.31
N PRO A 68 -7.63 24.99 7.61
CA PRO A 68 -8.56 25.87 8.29
C PRO A 68 -9.52 25.06 9.17
N GLU A 69 -9.78 25.54 10.39
CA GLU A 69 -10.67 24.83 11.33
C GLU A 69 -12.11 24.67 10.82
N ASN A 70 -12.51 25.46 9.82
CA ASN A 70 -13.83 25.35 9.19
C ASN A 70 -13.83 24.47 7.93
N ALA A 71 -12.71 23.83 7.57
CA ALA A 71 -12.67 22.93 6.43
C ALA A 71 -13.52 21.67 6.71
N PRO A 72 -14.40 21.27 5.77
CA PRO A 72 -15.05 19.98 5.84
C PRO A 72 -14.01 18.89 5.57
N ILE A 73 -13.94 17.90 6.46
CA ILE A 73 -13.16 16.67 6.27
C ILE A 73 -14.12 15.54 5.92
N VAL A 74 -13.77 14.74 4.92
CA VAL A 74 -14.57 13.62 4.44
C VAL A 74 -13.86 12.31 4.77
N PRO A 75 -14.54 11.32 5.37
CA PRO A 75 -13.94 10.02 5.64
C PRO A 75 -13.52 9.35 4.33
N LEU A 76 -12.24 9.00 4.24
CA LEU A 76 -11.67 8.40 3.03
C LEU A 76 -11.47 6.89 3.21
N GLY A 77 -10.86 6.51 4.33
CA GLY A 77 -10.39 5.15 4.51
C GLY A 77 -9.68 4.91 5.83
N LEU A 78 -8.87 3.86 5.85
CA LEU A 78 -8.07 3.44 6.99
C LEU A 78 -6.65 3.09 6.59
N ILE A 79 -5.69 3.27 7.50
CA ILE A 79 -4.31 2.84 7.27
C ILE A 79 -4.29 1.32 7.18
N SER A 80 -3.87 0.78 6.05
CA SER A 80 -3.77 -0.66 5.80
C SER A 80 -2.42 -1.21 6.25
N SER A 81 -1.34 -0.52 5.89
CA SER A 81 0.03 -0.88 6.25
C SER A 81 0.98 0.32 6.22
N VAL A 82 2.14 0.16 6.87
CA VAL A 82 3.28 1.06 6.79
C VAL A 82 4.47 0.21 6.33
N ILE A 83 5.10 0.58 5.22
CA ILE A 83 6.20 -0.14 4.58
C ILE A 83 7.33 0.85 4.41
N ASP A 84 8.43 0.67 5.13
CA ASP A 84 9.55 1.62 5.18
C ASP A 84 9.07 3.05 5.43
N ASN A 85 9.29 3.97 4.49
CA ASN A 85 8.87 5.37 4.52
C ASN A 85 7.54 5.62 3.79
N LEU A 86 6.75 4.58 3.49
CA LEU A 86 5.49 4.65 2.77
C LEU A 86 4.32 4.19 3.65
N VAL A 87 3.26 5.00 3.70
CA VAL A 87 2.02 4.67 4.40
C VAL A 87 0.95 4.36 3.38
N VAL A 88 0.31 3.19 3.49
CA VAL A 88 -0.75 2.76 2.59
C VAL A 88 -2.10 2.95 3.25
N VAL A 89 -3.00 3.63 2.55
CA VAL A 89 -4.37 3.92 2.97
C VAL A 89 -5.33 3.16 2.07
N GLU A 90 -6.21 2.37 2.67
CA GLU A 90 -7.26 1.60 2.01
C GLU A 90 -8.58 2.35 2.12
N THR A 91 -9.24 2.62 0.98
CA THR A 91 -10.50 3.36 0.99
C THR A 91 -11.69 2.53 1.45
N TYR A 92 -12.73 3.22 1.91
CA TYR A 92 -14.05 2.63 2.03
C TYR A 92 -14.71 2.46 0.66
N ILE A 93 -15.60 1.48 0.55
CA ILE A 93 -16.47 1.32 -0.62
C ILE A 93 -17.58 2.37 -0.49
N SER A 94 -17.73 3.21 -1.51
CA SER A 94 -18.73 4.28 -1.58
C SER A 94 -19.54 4.13 -2.87
N ASP A 95 -20.84 4.39 -2.80
CA ASP A 95 -21.72 4.45 -3.98
C ASP A 95 -21.34 5.59 -4.94
N GLN A 96 -20.69 6.63 -4.41
CA GLN A 96 -20.08 7.71 -5.17
C GLN A 96 -18.56 7.72 -4.89
N PRO A 97 -17.76 6.95 -5.64
CA PRO A 97 -16.33 6.91 -5.42
C PRO A 97 -15.71 8.24 -5.85
N GLN A 98 -14.89 8.80 -4.97
CA GLN A 98 -14.03 9.94 -5.28
C GLN A 98 -12.60 9.44 -5.39
N TYR A 99 -12.00 9.63 -6.56
CA TYR A 99 -10.63 9.24 -6.85
C TYR A 99 -9.72 10.43 -6.61
N LEU A 100 -8.81 10.29 -5.65
CA LEU A 100 -7.80 11.29 -5.37
C LEU A 100 -6.61 11.08 -6.32
N ASP A 101 -6.14 12.18 -6.90
CA ASP A 101 -4.91 12.24 -7.66
C ASP A 101 -3.71 12.47 -6.74
N ALA A 102 -2.52 12.24 -7.28
CA ALA A 102 -1.27 12.63 -6.65
C ALA A 102 -1.29 14.13 -6.28
N GLY A 103 -0.74 14.46 -5.12
CA GLY A 103 -0.77 15.82 -4.58
C GLY A 103 -2.03 16.18 -3.77
N SER A 104 -2.99 15.26 -3.61
CA SER A 104 -4.14 15.48 -2.71
C SER A 104 -3.72 15.36 -1.25
N LEU A 105 -4.14 16.31 -0.40
CA LEU A 105 -3.79 16.30 1.03
C LEU A 105 -4.68 15.33 1.83
N LEU A 106 -4.04 14.40 2.55
CA LEU A 106 -4.68 13.51 3.51
C LEU A 106 -4.45 14.00 4.93
N VAL A 107 -5.46 13.81 5.78
CA VAL A 107 -5.46 14.25 7.18
C VAL A 107 -5.97 13.16 8.11
N MET A 108 -5.51 13.22 9.35
CA MET A 108 -5.95 12.37 10.46
C MET A 108 -7.26 12.90 11.06
N GLU A 109 -7.86 12.15 12.00
CA GLU A 109 -9.09 12.59 12.69
C GLU A 109 -8.91 13.87 13.51
N ASP A 110 -7.69 14.12 14.01
CA ASP A 110 -7.30 15.33 14.74
C ASP A 110 -6.99 16.51 13.80
N ARG A 111 -7.33 16.38 12.51
CA ARG A 111 -7.04 17.35 11.44
C ARG A 111 -5.57 17.65 11.25
N LYS A 112 -4.67 16.78 11.74
CA LYS A 112 -3.26 16.89 11.42
C LYS A 112 -3.00 16.36 10.02
N PRO A 113 -2.13 17.03 9.24
CA PRO A 113 -1.76 16.54 7.93
C PRO A 113 -0.99 15.22 8.08
N LEU A 114 -1.42 14.20 7.33
CA LEU A 114 -0.66 12.97 7.16
C LEU A 114 0.37 13.17 6.04
N GLY A 115 -0.07 13.72 4.91
CA GLY A 115 0.76 13.91 3.73
C GLY A 115 -0.03 14.01 2.44
N TYR A 116 0.71 14.23 1.35
CA TYR A 116 0.14 14.22 0.02
C TYR A 116 0.10 12.79 -0.53
N VAL A 117 -0.95 12.49 -1.29
CA VAL A 117 -1.02 11.25 -2.07
C VAL A 117 0.17 11.23 -3.03
N PHE A 118 0.98 10.18 -2.93
CA PHE A 118 2.11 9.91 -3.83
C PHE A 118 1.62 9.12 -5.05
N GLU A 119 0.89 8.03 -4.80
CA GLU A 119 0.38 7.16 -5.87
C GLU A 119 -0.98 6.56 -5.50
N THR A 120 -1.81 6.33 -6.51
CA THR A 120 -3.12 5.68 -6.41
C THR A 120 -3.07 4.37 -7.18
N PHE A 121 -3.37 3.24 -6.51
CA PHE A 121 -3.27 1.90 -7.11
C PHE A 121 -4.39 0.96 -6.62
N GLY A 122 -4.50 -0.22 -7.23
CA GLY A 122 -5.51 -1.22 -6.88
C GLY A 122 -6.83 -1.09 -7.65
N PRO A 123 -7.89 -1.80 -7.21
CA PRO A 123 -9.15 -1.86 -7.95
C PRO A 123 -9.91 -0.54 -7.91
N VAL A 124 -10.58 -0.21 -9.02
CA VAL A 124 -11.35 1.04 -9.17
C VAL A 124 -12.52 1.12 -8.17
N SER A 125 -13.05 -0.01 -7.70
CA SER A 125 -14.09 -0.03 -6.66
C SER A 125 -13.56 0.32 -5.27
N ARG A 126 -12.27 0.10 -5.01
CA ARG A 126 -11.63 0.28 -3.72
C ARG A 126 -10.14 0.58 -3.88
N PRO A 127 -9.78 1.79 -4.32
CA PRO A 127 -8.39 2.16 -4.53
C PRO A 127 -7.60 2.18 -3.20
N PHE A 128 -6.30 2.03 -3.34
CA PHE A 128 -5.32 2.26 -2.29
C PHE A 128 -4.54 3.52 -2.63
N TYR A 129 -4.25 4.32 -1.61
CA TYR A 129 -3.42 5.51 -1.73
C TYR A 129 -2.14 5.32 -0.93
N SER A 130 -1.00 5.63 -1.54
CA SER A 130 0.27 5.70 -0.83
C SER A 130 0.60 7.14 -0.45
N VAL A 131 1.17 7.32 0.74
CA VAL A 131 1.76 8.57 1.21
C VAL A 131 3.22 8.31 1.50
N ARG A 132 4.10 9.10 0.89
CA ARG A 132 5.54 8.94 1.03
C ARG A 132 6.10 9.97 1.99
N PHE A 133 7.01 9.52 2.86
CA PHE A 133 7.80 10.35 3.76
C PHE A 133 9.26 10.39 3.29
N ASN A 134 10.02 11.41 3.71
CA ASN A 134 11.46 11.48 3.40
C ASN A 134 12.23 10.41 4.17
N GLN A 135 11.92 10.25 5.46
CA GLN A 135 12.54 9.25 6.31
C GLN A 135 11.49 8.47 7.10
N ASN A 136 11.81 7.23 7.46
CA ASN A 136 10.95 6.42 8.34
C ASN A 136 10.87 7.00 9.76
N SER A 137 11.80 7.88 10.15
CA SER A 137 11.75 8.63 11.40
C SER A 137 10.70 9.75 11.40
N ASP A 138 10.28 10.24 10.23
CA ASP A 138 9.25 11.28 10.11
C ASP A 138 7.85 10.71 10.35
N ILE A 139 7.72 9.39 10.30
CA ILE A 139 6.48 8.68 10.57
C ILE A 139 6.27 8.60 12.08
N ASP A 140 5.28 9.34 12.57
CA ASP A 140 4.83 9.26 13.97
C ASP A 140 4.17 7.88 14.21
N LYS A 141 4.96 6.92 14.71
CA LYS A 141 4.54 5.52 14.92
C LYS A 141 3.42 5.36 15.96
N GLU A 142 3.18 6.35 16.81
CA GLU A 142 2.07 6.32 17.77
C GLU A 142 0.75 6.72 17.11
N ARG A 143 0.82 7.62 16.12
CA ARG A 143 -0.33 8.11 15.37
C ARG A 143 -0.65 7.26 14.14
N ILE A 144 0.37 6.92 13.37
CA ILE A 144 0.27 6.26 12.07
C ILE A 144 0.34 4.75 12.30
N VAL A 145 -0.79 4.21 12.75
CA VAL A 145 -0.96 2.78 13.06
C VAL A 145 -2.03 2.19 12.18
N LYS A 146 -1.86 0.92 11.80
CA LYS A 146 -2.88 0.15 11.07
C LYS A 146 -4.26 0.27 11.71
N GLY A 147 -5.28 0.49 10.89
CA GLY A 147 -6.67 0.64 11.30
C GLY A 147 -7.08 2.06 11.71
N LYS A 148 -6.16 3.04 11.75
CA LYS A 148 -6.51 4.44 12.01
C LYS A 148 -7.26 5.03 10.81
N ARG A 149 -8.28 5.84 11.11
CA ARG A 149 -9.12 6.49 10.11
C ARG A 149 -8.39 7.67 9.47
N ILE A 150 -8.46 7.73 8.15
CA ILE A 150 -7.90 8.80 7.33
C ILE A 150 -9.05 9.54 6.64
N PHE A 151 -8.87 10.84 6.53
CA PHE A 151 -9.82 11.78 5.96
C PHE A 151 -9.15 12.57 4.83
N SER A 152 -9.96 13.07 3.91
CA SER A 152 -9.53 13.98 2.85
C SER A 152 -10.24 15.32 3.02
N ILE A 153 -9.60 16.40 2.56
CA ILE A 153 -10.19 17.74 2.51
C ILE A 153 -10.57 18.03 1.05
N PRO A 154 -11.86 18.05 0.69
CA PRO A 154 -12.29 18.25 -0.71
C PRO A 154 -11.76 19.53 -1.35
N ASN A 155 -11.58 20.59 -0.56
CA ASN A 155 -11.06 21.87 -1.04
C ASN A 155 -9.54 21.86 -1.34
N MET A 156 -8.82 20.83 -0.87
CA MET A 156 -7.38 20.65 -1.05
C MET A 156 -7.05 19.31 -1.74
N ALA A 157 -8.07 18.69 -2.34
CA ALA A 157 -7.97 17.42 -3.05
C ALA A 157 -8.01 17.67 -4.56
N HIS A 158 -7.11 17.01 -5.29
CA HIS A 158 -7.16 16.92 -6.74
C HIS A 158 -7.94 15.66 -7.10
N TYR A 159 -9.06 15.81 -7.82
CA TYR A 159 -9.90 14.68 -8.18
C TYR A 159 -9.67 14.28 -9.63
N VAL A 160 -9.51 12.97 -9.88
CA VAL A 160 -9.52 12.41 -11.23
C VAL A 160 -10.95 11.97 -11.55
N LEU A 161 -11.51 12.46 -12.66
CA LEU A 161 -12.78 11.97 -13.19
C LEU A 161 -12.54 10.74 -14.07
N PRO A 162 -13.01 9.53 -13.70
CA PRO A 162 -12.85 8.33 -14.54
C PRO A 162 -13.58 8.44 -15.88
N GLY A 163 -14.60 9.31 -15.96
CA GLY A 163 -15.40 9.51 -17.18
C GLY A 163 -14.60 10.09 -18.35
N ALA A 164 -13.51 10.80 -18.08
CA ALA A 164 -12.65 11.37 -19.13
C ALA A 164 -11.74 10.32 -19.81
N ILE A 165 -11.61 9.13 -19.22
CA ILE A 165 -10.73 8.04 -19.69
C ILE A 165 -11.51 7.01 -20.55
N ARG A 166 -12.82 7.21 -20.76
CA ARG A 166 -13.69 6.29 -21.50
C ARG A 166 -13.66 6.45 -23.02
N ASP A 167 -13.01 7.49 -23.56
CA ASP A 167 -13.08 7.82 -24.99
C ASP A 167 -11.87 7.41 -25.83
N LYS A 168 -10.99 6.55 -25.29
CA LYS A 168 -10.03 5.86 -26.16
C LYS A 168 -9.67 4.49 -25.60
N GLY A 169 -10.51 3.51 -25.95
CA GLY A 169 -10.02 2.16 -26.17
C GLY A 169 -9.00 2.21 -27.30
N SER A 170 -7.77 2.61 -26.97
CA SER A 170 -6.63 2.30 -27.82
C SER A 170 -6.37 0.83 -27.59
N ASP A 171 -7.07 0.03 -28.38
CA ASP A 171 -6.68 -1.31 -28.76
C ASP A 171 -5.15 -1.44 -28.74
N ALA A 172 -4.61 -2.10 -27.72
CA ALA A 172 -3.22 -2.51 -27.64
C ALA A 172 -3.01 -3.89 -28.29
N SER A 173 -3.89 -4.32 -29.21
CA SER A 173 -3.59 -5.39 -30.14
C SER A 173 -2.62 -4.82 -31.16
N ASN A 174 -1.33 -5.07 -30.92
CA ASN A 174 -0.28 -4.76 -31.85
C ASN A 174 -0.54 -5.56 -33.14
N MET A 175 -1.14 -4.94 -34.16
CA MET A 175 -1.39 -5.55 -35.48
C MET A 175 -0.08 -5.67 -36.31
N TYR A 176 1.07 -5.41 -35.70
CA TYR A 176 2.42 -5.56 -36.23
C TYR A 176 3.34 -6.09 -35.11
N ASP A 177 3.04 -7.30 -34.67
CA ASP A 177 4.00 -8.16 -33.97
C ASP A 177 5.06 -8.59 -34.99
N GLU A 178 6.19 -7.88 -35.01
CA GLU A 178 7.37 -8.26 -35.77
C GLU A 178 8.55 -8.47 -34.83
N GLU A 179 8.68 -9.70 -34.34
CA GLU A 179 9.97 -10.29 -33.99
C GLU A 179 10.12 -11.63 -34.74
N VAL A 180 10.84 -11.55 -35.86
CA VAL A 180 11.43 -12.61 -36.75
C VAL A 180 10.60 -13.81 -37.21
#